data_AF-A0A8I6SR96-F1
#
_entry.id   AF-A0A8I6SR96-F1
#
_cell.length_a   1.000
_cell.length_b   1.000
_cell.length_c   1.000
_cell.angle_alpha   90.00
_cell.angle_beta   90.00
_cell.angle_gamma   90.00
#
_symmetry.space_group_name_H-M   'P 1'
#
loop_
_entity.id
_entity.type
_entity.pdbx_description
1 polymer ?
#
loop_
_entity_poly.entity_id
_entity_poly.type
_entity_poly.pdbx_seq_one_letter_code
_entity_poly.pdbx_strand_id
1 'polypeptide(L)'
;MDKKMYDFSNPNDVAEIRKLLEDDASDDPELVEENTGEQQKPEVITFYNTTKGGVDTADQMCTFSVSRNTRRWPMVIFFACLNVAGINSQVISIANKLEPLKRRIFLKTLSHQLTIGQLARRSLNTSGMPTHLQSRLKRFLPQEKPENTPTLPPKRRKCGMCMAETGFRRMTNYECKNCLP
;
A
#
# COMPACT_ATOMS: atom_id res chain seq x y z
N MET A 1 -61.46 -4.02 30.49
CA MET A 1 -60.20 -4.49 31.09
C MET A 1 -59.65 -3.32 31.89
N ASP A 2 -59.96 -3.29 33.18
CA ASP A 2 -59.60 -2.17 34.05
C ASP A 2 -58.09 -2.16 34.26
N LYS A 3 -57.41 -1.08 33.82
CA LYS A 3 -56.01 -0.86 34.16
C LYS A 3 -55.95 -0.46 35.63
N LYS A 4 -55.51 -1.38 36.49
CA LYS A 4 -55.21 -1.08 37.89
C LYS A 4 -54.15 0.04 37.92
N MET A 5 -54.50 1.20 38.46
CA MET A 5 -53.61 2.35 38.58
C MET A 5 -52.94 2.25 39.94
N TYR A 6 -51.65 1.93 39.96
CA TYR A 6 -50.87 1.77 41.20
C TYR A 6 -50.52 3.14 41.80
N ASP A 7 -50.68 3.29 43.12
CA ASP A 7 -50.27 4.48 43.85
C ASP A 7 -48.86 4.28 44.43
N PHE A 8 -47.89 5.04 43.96
CA PHE A 8 -46.49 4.96 44.40
C PHE A 8 -46.26 5.43 45.84
N SER A 9 -47.27 6.04 46.48
CA SER A 9 -47.24 6.44 47.89
C SER A 9 -47.71 5.31 48.82
N ASN A 10 -48.37 4.28 48.27
CA ASN A 10 -48.89 3.13 49.00
C ASN A 10 -47.81 2.03 49.10
N PRO A 11 -47.34 1.67 50.31
CA PRO A 11 -46.29 0.66 50.49
C PRO A 11 -46.63 -0.72 49.90
N ASN A 12 -47.91 -1.09 49.85
CA ASN A 12 -48.35 -2.37 49.32
C ASN A 12 -48.29 -2.41 47.79
N ASP A 13 -48.65 -1.31 47.12
CA ASP A 13 -48.57 -1.21 45.66
C ASP A 13 -47.10 -1.21 45.19
N VAL A 14 -46.23 -0.53 45.96
CA VAL A 14 -44.77 -0.55 45.71
C VAL A 14 -44.18 -1.95 45.90
N ALA A 15 -44.65 -2.70 46.90
CA ALA A 15 -44.22 -4.09 47.11
C ALA A 15 -44.72 -5.02 46.00
N GLU A 16 -45.94 -4.82 45.50
CA GLU A 16 -46.52 -5.58 44.39
C GLU A 16 -45.75 -5.31 43.08
N ILE A 17 -45.41 -4.04 42.80
CA ILE A 17 -44.59 -3.66 41.64
C ILE A 17 -43.17 -4.25 41.74
N ARG A 18 -42.53 -4.17 42.93
CA ARG A 18 -41.19 -4.73 43.13
C ARG A 18 -41.18 -6.23 42.85
N LYS A 19 -42.20 -6.96 43.32
CA LYS A 19 -42.32 -8.39 43.09
C LYS A 19 -42.50 -8.73 41.61
N LEU A 20 -43.32 -7.96 40.88
CA LEU A 20 -43.48 -8.14 39.43
C LEU A 20 -42.18 -7.89 38.66
N LEU A 21 -41.37 -6.91 39.08
CA LEU A 21 -40.06 -6.64 38.48
C LEU A 21 -39.00 -7.71 38.82
N GLU A 22 -39.11 -8.35 39.99
CA GLU A 22 -38.24 -9.45 40.40
C GLU A 22 -38.62 -10.78 39.70
N ASP A 23 -39.92 -11.00 39.47
CA ASP A 23 -40.44 -12.19 38.78
C ASP A 23 -40.07 -12.17 37.27
N ASP A 24 -40.01 -10.99 36.62
CA ASP A 24 -39.54 -10.83 35.22
C ASP A 24 -38.01 -10.98 35.07
N ALA A 25 -37.25 -10.97 36.17
CA ALA A 25 -35.78 -11.02 36.16
C ALA A 25 -35.21 -12.45 36.31
N SER A 26 -36.06 -13.48 36.25
CA SER A 26 -35.71 -14.85 36.64
C SER A 26 -35.51 -15.85 35.48
N ASP A 27 -34.94 -15.40 34.36
CA ASP A 27 -34.49 -16.29 33.26
C ASP A 27 -33.14 -15.80 32.68
N ASP A 28 -32.07 -15.81 33.47
CA ASP A 28 -30.72 -16.19 32.98
C ASP A 28 -29.74 -16.43 34.15
N PRO A 29 -29.23 -17.66 34.35
CA PRO A 29 -28.24 -17.95 35.38
C PRO A 29 -26.79 -17.87 34.84
N GLU A 30 -25.90 -17.47 35.75
CA GLU A 30 -24.46 -17.79 35.84
C GLU A 30 -23.37 -16.83 35.32
N LEU A 31 -22.65 -16.29 36.32
CA LEU A 31 -21.18 -16.13 36.43
C LEU A 31 -20.51 -14.99 35.66
N VAL A 32 -20.49 -13.82 36.30
CA VAL A 32 -19.46 -12.80 36.03
C VAL A 32 -18.19 -13.17 36.81
N GLU A 33 -17.34 -13.98 36.18
CA GLU A 33 -15.92 -14.07 36.53
C GLU A 33 -15.26 -12.70 36.26
N GLU A 34 -14.62 -12.18 37.30
CA GLU A 34 -13.93 -10.91 37.33
C GLU A 34 -12.64 -10.98 36.51
N ASN A 35 -12.67 -10.78 35.19
CA ASN A 35 -11.47 -10.44 34.41
C ASN A 35 -11.79 -9.78 33.04
N THR A 36 -11.22 -8.59 32.83
CA THR A 36 -11.15 -7.78 31.59
C THR A 36 -12.48 -7.21 31.05
N GLY A 37 -12.61 -5.87 31.07
CA GLY A 37 -13.79 -5.09 30.61
C GLY A 37 -14.19 -5.20 29.12
N GLU A 38 -13.64 -6.18 28.39
CA GLU A 38 -14.16 -6.63 27.09
C GLU A 38 -15.19 -7.75 27.21
N GLN A 39 -15.16 -8.55 28.28
CA GLN A 39 -16.01 -9.74 28.47
C GLN A 39 -17.43 -9.41 28.98
N GLN A 40 -17.68 -8.18 29.45
CA GLN A 40 -19.02 -7.73 29.88
C GLN A 40 -19.80 -7.02 28.75
N LYS A 41 -19.25 -6.93 27.55
CA LYS A 41 -19.94 -6.29 26.41
C LYS A 41 -20.87 -7.32 25.76
N PRO A 42 -22.13 -6.96 25.43
CA PRO A 42 -23.01 -7.81 24.66
C PRO A 42 -22.36 -8.25 23.34
N GLU A 43 -22.67 -9.47 22.87
CA GLU A 43 -22.09 -10.04 21.63
C GLU A 43 -22.24 -9.10 20.42
N VAL A 44 -23.37 -8.40 20.32
CA VAL A 44 -23.59 -7.41 19.25
C VAL A 44 -22.54 -6.30 19.25
N ILE A 45 -22.08 -5.87 20.43
CA ILE A 45 -21.05 -4.82 20.58
C ILE A 45 -19.67 -5.37 20.22
N THR A 46 -19.34 -6.60 20.64
CA THR A 46 -18.06 -7.22 20.30
C THR A 46 -17.97 -7.48 18.79
N PHE A 47 -19.01 -8.05 18.17
CA PHE A 47 -19.08 -8.28 16.73
C PHE A 47 -18.95 -6.99 15.91
N TYR A 48 -19.69 -5.93 16.29
CA TYR A 48 -19.57 -4.63 15.64
C TYR A 48 -18.16 -4.07 15.74
N ASN A 49 -17.53 -4.12 16.92
CA ASN A 49 -16.18 -3.61 17.12
C ASN A 49 -15.13 -4.36 16.29
N THR A 50 -15.30 -5.67 16.09
CA THR A 50 -14.41 -6.49 15.25
C THR A 50 -14.54 -6.16 13.76
N THR A 51 -15.71 -5.72 13.29
CA THR A 51 -15.99 -5.56 11.85
C THR A 51 -15.96 -4.11 11.35
N LYS A 52 -16.25 -3.13 12.21
CA LYS A 52 -16.39 -1.71 11.82
C LYS A 52 -15.13 -1.06 11.24
N GLY A 53 -13.95 -1.63 11.49
CA GLY A 53 -12.65 -1.04 11.13
C GLY A 53 -12.24 -1.22 9.67
N GLY A 54 -13.01 -1.92 8.84
CA GLY A 54 -12.60 -2.27 7.46
C GLY A 54 -12.32 -1.04 6.57
N VAL A 55 -13.21 -0.04 6.59
CA VAL A 55 -13.05 1.18 5.78
C VAL A 55 -11.90 2.04 6.30
N ASP A 56 -11.81 2.24 7.62
CA ASP A 56 -10.73 3.01 8.25
C ASP A 56 -9.36 2.37 7.99
N THR A 57 -9.29 1.03 7.99
CA THR A 57 -8.06 0.31 7.66
C THR A 57 -7.66 0.54 6.21
N ALA A 58 -8.61 0.50 5.27
CA ALA A 58 -8.33 0.80 3.86
C ALA A 58 -7.87 2.25 3.65
N ASP A 59 -8.47 3.20 4.37
CA ASP A 59 -8.05 4.61 4.37
C ASP A 59 -6.63 4.79 4.95
N GLN A 60 -6.33 4.14 6.08
CA GLN A 60 -4.98 4.12 6.66
C GLN A 60 -3.95 3.52 5.69
N MET A 61 -4.31 2.47 4.93
CA MET A 61 -3.44 1.88 3.90
C MET A 61 -3.18 2.84 2.73
N CYS A 62 -4.04 3.85 2.53
CA CYS A 62 -3.80 4.94 1.58
C CYS A 62 -2.72 5.93 2.04
N THR A 63 -2.01 5.69 3.16
CA THR A 63 -0.77 6.40 3.52
C THR A 63 0.28 6.34 2.40
N PHE A 64 0.32 5.25 1.61
CA PHE A 64 1.13 5.13 0.40
C PHE A 64 0.46 5.79 -0.82
N SER A 65 0.00 7.03 -0.66
CA SER A 65 -0.82 7.72 -1.66
C SER A 65 -0.04 8.15 -2.90
N VAL A 66 -0.65 7.98 -4.07
CA VAL A 66 -0.16 8.55 -5.34
C VAL A 66 -0.71 9.94 -5.62
N SER A 67 -1.56 10.49 -4.75
CA SER A 67 -2.16 11.82 -4.92
C SER A 67 -1.11 12.91 -5.09
N ARG A 68 -1.44 13.90 -5.91
CA ARG A 68 -0.62 15.09 -6.17
C ARG A 68 -1.50 16.33 -6.10
N ASN A 69 -0.91 17.46 -5.73
CA ASN A 69 -1.59 18.75 -5.80
C ASN A 69 -2.01 19.02 -7.26
N THR A 70 -3.30 19.25 -7.47
CA THR A 70 -3.90 19.43 -8.80
C THR A 70 -5.10 20.36 -8.71
N ARG A 71 -5.30 21.18 -9.74
CA ARG A 71 -6.50 22.03 -9.90
C ARG A 71 -7.61 21.37 -10.71
N ARG A 72 -7.42 20.10 -11.11
CA ARG A 72 -8.36 19.34 -11.94
C ARG A 72 -8.99 18.23 -11.09
N TRP A 73 -10.23 18.42 -10.66
CA TRP A 73 -10.94 17.45 -9.81
C TRP A 73 -10.97 16.01 -10.36
N PRO A 74 -11.10 15.76 -11.69
CA PRO A 74 -11.03 14.39 -12.22
C PRO A 74 -9.71 13.67 -11.89
N MET A 75 -8.60 14.40 -11.77
CA MET A 75 -7.32 13.80 -11.37
C MET A 75 -7.33 13.33 -9.91
N VAL A 76 -8.09 13.99 -9.04
CA VAL A 76 -8.24 13.58 -7.63
C VAL A 76 -8.92 12.21 -7.58
N ILE A 77 -10.00 12.04 -8.35
CA ILE A 77 -10.71 10.75 -8.48
C ILE A 77 -9.76 9.68 -9.04
N PHE A 78 -9.02 10.00 -10.10
CA PHE A 78 -8.07 9.09 -10.70
C PHE A 78 -7.01 8.60 -9.70
N PHE A 79 -6.44 9.50 -8.89
CA PHE A 79 -5.48 9.11 -7.86
C PHE A 79 -6.10 8.25 -6.76
N ALA A 80 -7.35 8.53 -6.36
CA ALA A 80 -8.07 7.68 -5.42
C ALA A 80 -8.29 6.27 -5.98
N CYS A 81 -8.70 6.15 -7.25
CA CYS A 81 -8.83 4.86 -7.93
C CYS A 81 -7.51 4.08 -7.96
N LEU A 82 -6.38 4.74 -8.23
CA LEU A 82 -5.06 4.10 -8.21
C LEU A 82 -4.67 3.60 -6.81
N ASN A 83 -4.95 4.35 -5.75
CA ASN A 83 -4.68 3.94 -4.38
C ASN A 83 -5.47 2.66 -4.03
N VAL A 84 -6.78 2.66 -4.30
CA VAL A 84 -7.67 1.50 -4.06
C VAL A 84 -7.26 0.31 -4.92
N ALA A 85 -6.97 0.50 -6.21
CA ALA A 85 -6.47 -0.56 -7.08
C ALA A 85 -5.16 -1.16 -6.57
N GLY A 86 -4.26 -0.33 -6.04
CA GLY A 86 -3.04 -0.79 -5.41
C GLY A 86 -3.30 -1.67 -4.19
N ILE A 87 -4.32 -1.39 -3.38
CA ILE A 87 -4.70 -2.22 -2.22
C ILE A 87 -5.33 -3.53 -2.72
N ASN A 88 -6.33 -3.46 -3.59
CA ASN A 88 -7.06 -4.61 -4.09
C ASN A 88 -6.17 -5.60 -4.84
N SER A 89 -5.23 -5.10 -5.65
CA SER A 89 -4.25 -5.96 -6.33
C SER A 89 -3.38 -6.76 -5.36
N GLN A 90 -3.05 -6.20 -4.20
CA GLN A 90 -2.30 -6.91 -3.16
C GLN A 90 -3.16 -7.95 -2.44
N VAL A 91 -4.43 -7.63 -2.15
CA VAL A 91 -5.39 -8.59 -1.59
C VAL A 91 -5.52 -9.81 -2.52
N ILE A 92 -5.69 -9.58 -3.83
CA ILE A 92 -5.75 -10.65 -4.83
C ILE A 92 -4.44 -11.44 -4.88
N SER A 93 -3.29 -10.76 -4.83
CA SER A 93 -1.97 -11.41 -4.80
C SER A 93 -1.85 -12.37 -3.61
N ILE A 94 -2.24 -11.93 -2.42
CA ILE A 94 -2.21 -12.74 -1.19
C ILE A 94 -3.21 -13.90 -1.29
N ALA A 95 -4.43 -13.65 -1.78
CA ALA A 95 -5.45 -14.67 -1.99
C ALA A 95 -4.99 -15.78 -2.95
N ASN A 96 -4.16 -15.45 -3.93
CA ASN A 96 -3.53 -16.39 -4.86
C ASN A 96 -2.28 -17.09 -4.28
N LYS A 97 -2.09 -17.07 -2.96
CA LYS A 97 -0.98 -17.72 -2.24
C LYS A 97 0.41 -17.28 -2.70
N LEU A 98 0.53 -16.05 -3.19
CA LEU A 98 1.85 -15.43 -3.36
C LEU A 98 2.36 -14.99 -1.98
N GLU A 99 3.68 -15.10 -1.79
CA GLU A 99 4.33 -14.70 -0.55
C GLU A 99 3.93 -13.27 -0.16
N PRO A 100 3.43 -13.06 1.08
CA PRO A 100 2.95 -11.76 1.51
C PRO A 100 4.12 -10.77 1.57
N LEU A 101 4.14 -9.84 0.63
CA LEU A 101 5.11 -8.75 0.63
C LEU A 101 4.64 -7.61 1.54
N LYS A 102 5.58 -6.98 2.24
CA LYS A 102 5.33 -5.68 2.89
C LYS A 102 4.79 -4.70 1.85
N ARG A 103 3.77 -3.91 2.20
CA ARG A 103 3.07 -2.94 1.32
C ARG A 103 4.02 -2.12 0.43
N ARG A 104 5.06 -1.55 1.02
CA ARG A 104 6.09 -0.76 0.30
C ARG A 104 6.83 -1.57 -0.76
N ILE A 105 7.18 -2.82 -0.47
CA ILE A 105 7.90 -3.70 -1.39
C ILE A 105 6.97 -4.10 -2.52
N PHE A 106 5.74 -4.51 -2.21
CA PHE A 106 4.71 -4.83 -3.19
C PHE A 106 4.51 -3.71 -4.21
N LEU A 107 4.29 -2.47 -3.75
CA LEU A 107 4.10 -1.32 -4.63
C LEU A 107 5.34 -0.98 -5.47
N LYS A 108 6.55 -1.15 -4.91
CA LYS A 108 7.79 -0.95 -5.66
C LYS A 108 7.94 -1.98 -6.79
N THR A 109 7.65 -3.25 -6.51
CA THR A 109 7.66 -4.32 -7.52
C THR A 109 6.60 -4.07 -8.59
N LEU A 110 5.37 -3.74 -8.19
CA LEU A 110 4.28 -3.44 -9.10
C LEU A 110 4.63 -2.27 -10.04
N SER A 111 5.08 -1.14 -9.48
CA SER A 111 5.46 0.04 -10.28
C SER A 111 6.62 -0.26 -11.23
N HIS A 112 7.57 -1.09 -10.82
CA HIS A 112 8.65 -1.54 -11.69
C HIS A 112 8.12 -2.37 -12.87
N GLN A 113 7.29 -3.38 -12.61
CA GLN A 113 6.70 -4.24 -13.63
C GLN A 113 5.85 -3.46 -14.64
N LEU A 114 5.07 -2.48 -14.16
CA LEU A 114 4.26 -1.62 -15.04
C LEU A 114 5.09 -0.70 -15.93
N THR A 115 6.31 -0.34 -15.50
CA THR A 115 7.15 0.64 -16.22
C THR A 115 8.23 0.00 -17.09
N ILE A 116 8.58 -1.27 -16.86
CA ILE A 116 9.74 -1.93 -17.47
C ILE A 116 9.71 -1.94 -19.01
N GLY A 117 8.54 -2.19 -19.62
CA GLY A 117 8.39 -2.16 -21.07
C GLY A 117 8.62 -0.77 -21.68
N GLN A 118 8.18 0.28 -20.99
CA GLN A 118 8.42 1.66 -21.43
C GLN A 118 9.87 2.09 -21.19
N LEU A 119 10.49 1.64 -20.09
CA LEU A 119 11.92 1.86 -19.83
C LEU A 119 12.76 1.21 -20.93
N ALA A 120 12.45 -0.04 -21.31
CA ALA A 120 13.15 -0.76 -22.36
C ALA A 120 13.07 0.00 -23.69
N ARG A 121 11.86 0.34 -24.12
CA ARG A 121 11.62 1.10 -25.35
C ARG A 121 12.38 2.43 -25.39
N ARG A 122 12.36 3.19 -24.29
CA ARG A 122 13.04 4.49 -24.19
C ARG A 122 14.55 4.36 -24.15
N SER A 123 15.08 3.28 -23.57
CA SER A 123 16.53 3.03 -23.48
C SER A 123 17.19 2.72 -24.84
N LEU A 124 16.40 2.26 -25.81
CA LEU A 124 16.85 1.97 -27.18
C LEU A 124 16.66 3.16 -28.13
N ASN A 125 15.94 4.20 -27.70
CA ASN A 125 15.68 5.35 -28.56
C ASN A 125 16.97 6.19 -28.73
N THR A 126 17.42 6.28 -29.98
CA THR A 126 18.65 7.00 -30.34
C THR A 126 18.39 8.47 -30.67
N SER A 127 17.12 8.84 -30.90
CA SER A 127 16.73 10.21 -31.27
C SER A 127 16.33 11.03 -30.04
N GLY A 128 16.94 12.22 -29.89
CA GLY A 128 16.55 13.21 -28.88
C GLY A 128 16.88 12.88 -27.42
N MET A 129 17.50 11.74 -27.12
CA MET A 129 17.88 11.35 -25.75
C MET A 129 19.40 11.27 -25.57
N PRO A 130 19.99 11.97 -24.60
CA PRO A 130 21.40 11.82 -24.25
C PRO A 130 21.78 10.37 -23.91
N THR A 131 22.93 9.93 -24.41
CA THR A 131 23.46 8.56 -24.22
C THR A 131 23.60 8.17 -22.74
N HIS A 132 24.01 9.10 -21.88
CA HIS A 132 24.11 8.84 -20.43
C HIS A 132 22.74 8.51 -19.80
N LEU A 133 21.65 9.14 -20.25
CA LEU A 133 20.31 8.82 -19.78
C LEU A 133 19.87 7.43 -20.27
N GLN A 134 20.18 7.07 -21.52
CA GLN A 134 19.91 5.74 -22.04
C GLN A 134 20.64 4.66 -21.23
N SER A 135 21.93 4.87 -20.93
CA SER A 135 22.71 3.97 -20.08
C SER A 135 22.11 3.81 -18.68
N ARG A 136 21.62 4.91 -18.08
CA ARG A 136 20.94 4.86 -16.78
C ARG A 136 19.63 4.08 -16.84
N LEU A 137 18.83 4.24 -17.89
CA LEU A 137 17.58 3.50 -18.07
C LEU A 137 17.83 1.98 -18.16
N LYS A 138 18.90 1.56 -18.84
CA LYS A 138 19.29 0.14 -18.95
C LYS A 138 19.60 -0.50 -17.60
N ARG A 139 20.02 0.26 -16.59
CA ARG A 139 20.26 -0.27 -15.23
C ARG A 139 19.00 -0.75 -14.53
N PHE A 140 17.83 -0.24 -14.94
CA PHE A 140 16.54 -0.67 -14.44
C PHE A 140 15.95 -1.83 -15.25
N LEU A 141 16.62 -2.30 -16.30
CA LEU A 141 16.17 -3.48 -17.04
C LEU A 141 16.75 -4.74 -16.40
N PRO A 142 16.09 -5.91 -16.58
CA PRO A 142 16.66 -7.17 -16.17
C PRO A 142 18.01 -7.31 -16.89
N GLN A 143 19.08 -7.47 -16.11
CA GLN A 143 20.39 -7.71 -16.68
C GLN A 143 20.40 -9.16 -17.16
N GLU A 144 20.47 -9.38 -18.46
CA GLU A 144 20.87 -10.68 -18.98
C GLU A 144 22.32 -10.92 -18.52
N LYS A 145 22.59 -12.09 -17.91
CA LYS A 145 23.96 -12.48 -17.59
C LYS A 145 24.76 -12.43 -18.90
N PRO A 146 25.97 -11.83 -18.92
CA PRO A 146 26.75 -11.79 -20.14
C PRO A 146 27.05 -13.22 -20.58
N GLU A 147 26.39 -13.67 -21.63
CA GLU A 147 26.79 -14.87 -22.36
C GLU A 147 28.15 -14.55 -22.99
N ASN A 148 29.13 -15.44 -22.82
CA ASN A 148 30.52 -15.27 -23.27
C ASN A 148 30.58 -15.06 -24.80
N THR A 149 30.34 -13.83 -25.25
CA THR A 149 30.51 -13.44 -26.65
C THR A 149 31.94 -12.94 -26.82
N PRO A 150 32.68 -13.40 -27.86
CA PRO A 150 34.05 -12.97 -28.08
C PRO A 150 34.11 -11.45 -28.27
N THR A 151 34.83 -10.78 -27.38
CA THR A 151 34.95 -9.32 -27.35
C THR A 151 35.66 -8.84 -28.63
N LEU A 152 34.95 -8.11 -29.47
CA LEU A 152 35.56 -7.38 -30.58
C LEU A 152 36.65 -6.43 -30.03
N PRO A 153 37.73 -6.17 -30.79
CA PRO A 153 38.78 -5.26 -30.36
C PRO A 153 38.19 -3.88 -30.02
N PRO A 154 38.59 -3.26 -28.90
CA PRO A 154 38.00 -2.00 -28.44
C PRO A 154 38.23 -0.90 -29.48
N LYS A 155 37.14 -0.30 -29.96
CA LYS A 155 37.21 0.88 -30.84
C LYS A 155 37.79 2.07 -30.06
N ARG A 156 38.69 2.82 -30.71
CA ARG A 156 39.26 4.07 -30.15
C ARG A 156 38.14 5.03 -29.78
N ARG A 157 38.22 5.65 -28.60
CA ARG A 157 37.21 6.61 -28.09
C ARG A 157 37.76 8.03 -28.12
N LYS A 158 36.88 9.02 -28.01
CA LYS A 158 37.30 10.44 -27.89
C LYS A 158 37.87 10.69 -26.50
N CYS A 159 38.99 11.38 -26.42
CA CYS A 159 39.58 11.80 -25.14
C CYS A 159 38.77 12.94 -24.54
N GLY A 160 38.21 12.73 -23.34
CA GLY A 160 37.46 13.77 -22.60
C GLY A 160 38.32 14.95 -22.16
N MET A 161 39.55 14.67 -21.70
CA MET A 161 40.51 15.70 -21.26
C MET A 161 40.90 16.63 -22.40
N CYS A 162 41.31 16.08 -23.56
CA CYS A 162 41.68 16.91 -24.71
C CYS A 162 40.52 17.76 -25.22
N MET A 163 39.29 17.22 -25.20
CA MET A 163 38.10 17.98 -25.56
C MET A 163 37.83 19.13 -24.59
N ALA A 164 38.00 18.92 -23.28
CA ALA A 164 37.77 19.92 -22.25
C ALA A 164 38.87 21.01 -22.20
N GLU A 165 40.13 20.62 -22.31
CA GLU A 165 41.28 21.52 -22.14
C GLU A 165 41.64 22.27 -23.42
N THR A 166 41.53 21.62 -24.58
CA THR A 166 42.05 22.16 -25.85
C THR A 166 40.98 22.39 -26.90
N GLY A 167 39.75 21.93 -26.69
CA GLY A 167 38.66 21.97 -27.68
C GLY A 167 38.85 21.05 -28.89
N PHE A 168 40.03 20.43 -29.06
CA PHE A 168 40.32 19.54 -30.17
C PHE A 168 39.87 18.09 -29.91
N ARG A 169 39.26 17.49 -30.94
CA ARG A 169 38.83 16.08 -30.89
C ARG A 169 40.02 15.16 -31.16
N ARG A 170 40.59 14.60 -30.09
CA ARG A 170 41.64 13.55 -30.17
C ARG A 170 41.09 12.17 -29.81
N MET A 171 41.55 11.14 -30.52
CA MET A 171 41.17 9.75 -30.28
C MET A 171 42.20 9.06 -29.37
N THR A 172 41.74 8.39 -28.32
CA THR A 172 42.57 7.67 -27.33
C THR A 172 42.30 6.18 -27.35
N ASN A 173 43.33 5.40 -27.01
CA ASN A 173 43.26 3.95 -26.76
C ASN A 173 43.28 3.64 -25.26
N TYR A 174 43.41 4.65 -24.41
CA TYR A 174 43.46 4.53 -22.96
C TYR A 174 42.06 4.70 -22.36
N GLU A 175 41.74 3.87 -21.38
CA GLU A 175 40.50 3.90 -20.61
C GLU A 175 40.79 4.14 -19.13
N CYS A 176 40.02 5.02 -18.49
CA CYS A 176 40.14 5.24 -17.06
C CYS A 176 39.43 4.11 -16.31
N LYS A 177 40.19 3.31 -15.55
CA LYS A 177 39.63 2.21 -14.75
C LYS A 177 38.68 2.68 -13.64
N ASN A 178 38.80 3.94 -13.22
CA ASN A 178 38.01 4.53 -12.13
C ASN A 178 36.82 5.36 -12.62
N CYS A 179 36.81 5.76 -13.89
CA CYS A 179 35.73 6.52 -14.51
C CYS A 179 35.07 5.63 -15.55
N LEU A 180 34.24 4.69 -15.09
CA LEU A 180 33.34 3.94 -15.97
C LEU A 180 32.26 4.87 -16.55
N PRO A 181 31.83 4.64 -17.81
CA PRO A 181 30.79 5.43 -18.47
C PRO A 181 29.39 5.35 -17.83
#